data_AF-A0A534PV15-F1
#
_entry.id   AF-A0A534PV15-F1
#
_cell.length_a   1.000
_cell.length_b   1.000
_cell.length_c   1.000
_cell.angle_alpha   90.00
_cell.angle_beta   90.00
_cell.angle_gamma   90.00
#
_symmetry.space_group_name_H-M   'P 1'
#
loop_
_entity.id
_entity.type
_entity.pdbx_description
1 polymer ?
#
loop_
_entity_poly.entity_id
_entity_poly.type
_entity_poly.pdbx_seq_one_letter_code
_entity_poly.pdbx_strand_id
1 'polypeptide(L)'
;MSDPPRTLAAMAQLELDLPQWGGKRRGAGRKRRETLRRVPHRKRKHFRWKPLHVTIRMRREVWSLRTRRSFRALKRAFAKGCERFGFRLVHFSVQWNHLHLVVEAPDQVQLARAMKGLGVRIARALNKTMRRRGQVIAHRYYARILKTPPEVQFAILYLLHNRTHHAAREGWFLPAHYLDPLTSEATRGHDPPLTAPPRLWLLRLDWRRTGDGGRG
;
A
#
# COMPACT_ATOMS: atom_id res chain seq x y z
N MET A 1 71.99 -14.87 18.71
CA MET A 1 70.77 -14.68 19.51
C MET A 1 70.77 -13.22 19.96
N SER A 2 70.26 -12.27 19.15
CA SER A 2 68.83 -11.87 19.00
C SER A 2 68.35 -11.19 20.28
N ASP A 3 67.97 -9.90 20.39
CA ASP A 3 67.51 -8.83 19.49
C ASP A 3 67.89 -7.43 20.05
N PRO A 4 68.00 -6.36 19.23
CA PRO A 4 67.95 -4.95 19.68
C PRO A 4 66.49 -4.40 19.69
N PRO A 5 66.24 -3.16 20.17
CA PRO A 5 65.08 -2.81 21.00
C PRO A 5 63.76 -2.56 20.25
N ARG A 6 62.65 -2.82 20.95
CA ARG A 6 61.28 -2.42 20.55
C ARG A 6 61.08 -0.91 20.74
N THR A 7 61.25 -0.14 19.68
CA THR A 7 60.69 1.22 19.56
C THR A 7 59.37 1.14 18.79
N LEU A 8 58.25 1.43 19.47
CA LEU A 8 56.95 1.63 18.83
C LEU A 8 56.99 2.93 18.02
N ALA A 9 57.21 2.82 16.71
CA ALA A 9 56.98 3.92 15.78
C ALA A 9 55.46 4.17 15.67
N ALA A 10 55.00 5.30 16.19
CA ALA A 10 53.65 5.79 16.01
C ALA A 10 53.38 6.01 14.51
N MET A 11 52.40 5.30 13.96
CA MET A 11 51.90 5.57 12.61
C MET A 11 51.11 6.89 12.63
N ALA A 12 51.78 7.98 12.27
CA ALA A 12 51.14 9.26 12.02
C ALA A 12 50.29 9.17 10.74
N GLN A 13 48.99 9.45 10.86
CA GLN A 13 48.09 9.58 9.73
C GLN A 13 48.48 10.81 8.90
N LEU A 14 48.73 10.63 7.60
CA LEU A 14 49.00 11.72 6.66
C LEU A 14 47.75 12.60 6.51
N GLU A 15 47.90 13.92 6.65
CA GLU A 15 46.85 14.88 6.31
C GLU A 15 46.59 14.88 4.80
N LEU A 16 45.34 14.66 4.42
CA LEU A 16 44.85 14.85 3.06
C LEU A 16 44.12 16.19 3.00
N ASP A 17 44.55 17.05 2.10
CA ASP A 17 43.93 18.35 1.86
C ASP A 17 42.66 18.17 1.00
N LEU A 18 41.51 18.05 1.67
CA LEU A 18 40.21 17.81 1.01
C LEU A 18 39.54 19.15 0.63
N PRO A 19 39.09 19.33 -0.62
CA PRO A 19 38.41 20.57 -1.02
C PRO A 19 37.08 20.77 -0.25
N GLN A 20 36.92 21.95 0.37
CA GLN A 20 35.75 22.32 1.18
C GLN A 20 34.51 22.71 0.34
N TRP A 21 34.01 21.84 -0.54
CA TRP A 21 32.78 22.12 -1.29
C TRP A 21 31.67 21.14 -0.94
N GLY A 22 30.73 21.56 -0.07
CA GLY A 22 29.47 20.85 0.16
C GLY A 22 28.94 20.79 1.59
N GLY A 23 28.98 21.89 2.35
CA GLY A 23 28.41 21.93 3.71
C GLY A 23 26.88 22.08 3.76
N LYS A 24 26.28 21.63 4.88
CA LYS A 24 24.86 21.81 5.21
C LYS A 24 24.52 23.30 5.32
N ARG A 25 23.95 23.88 4.26
CA ARG A 25 23.37 25.24 4.24
C ARG A 25 21.86 25.20 4.02
N ARG A 26 21.14 26.24 4.47
CA ARG A 26 19.71 26.40 4.22
C ARG A 26 19.49 26.46 2.69
N GLY A 27 18.81 25.46 2.13
CA GLY A 27 18.62 25.32 0.67
C GLY A 27 19.65 24.45 -0.06
N ALA A 28 20.62 23.83 0.63
CA ALA A 28 21.48 22.82 0.02
C ALA A 28 20.72 21.51 -0.23
N GLY A 29 20.95 20.95 -1.42
CA GLY A 29 20.32 19.72 -1.90
C GLY A 29 19.76 19.91 -3.31
N ARG A 30 19.72 18.82 -4.07
CA ARG A 30 19.12 18.81 -5.41
C ARG A 30 17.65 19.27 -5.32
N LYS A 31 17.28 20.36 -6.01
CA LYS A 31 15.89 20.78 -6.18
C LYS A 31 15.04 19.58 -6.60
N ARG A 32 13.91 19.36 -5.91
CA ARG A 32 13.06 18.17 -6.12
C ARG A 32 12.49 18.17 -7.54
N ARG A 33 12.66 17.04 -8.23
CA ARG A 33 12.22 16.83 -9.62
C ARG A 33 10.80 16.27 -9.79
N GLU A 34 10.01 16.09 -8.71
CA GLU A 34 8.69 15.45 -8.81
C GLU A 34 7.54 16.41 -8.49
N THR A 35 6.58 16.49 -9.41
CA THR A 35 5.33 17.27 -9.34
C THR A 35 4.26 16.64 -8.43
N LEU A 36 4.48 15.44 -7.90
CA LEU A 36 3.52 14.73 -7.06
C LEU A 36 3.86 14.86 -5.57
N ARG A 37 2.87 15.26 -4.78
CA ARG A 37 2.96 15.44 -3.32
C ARG A 37 3.27 14.08 -2.66
N ARG A 38 4.54 13.82 -2.37
CA ARG A 38 4.97 12.66 -1.55
C ARG A 38 4.31 12.73 -0.17
N VAL A 39 3.73 11.61 0.28
CA VAL A 39 3.23 11.46 1.65
C VAL A 39 4.40 11.70 2.63
N PRO A 40 4.26 12.63 3.60
CA PRO A 40 5.31 12.92 4.59
C PRO A 40 5.72 11.68 5.40
N HIS A 41 6.97 11.65 5.87
CA HIS A 41 7.44 10.64 6.81
C HIS A 41 6.81 10.88 8.19
N ARG A 42 5.62 10.32 8.45
CA ARG A 42 5.05 10.26 9.80
C ARG A 42 5.45 8.94 10.47
N LYS A 43 5.90 9.01 11.73
CA LYS A 43 6.03 7.81 12.59
C LYS A 43 4.67 7.13 12.63
N ARG A 44 4.64 5.82 12.35
CA ARG A 44 3.41 5.05 12.42
C ARG A 44 3.01 4.91 13.89
N LYS A 45 1.74 5.13 14.20
CA LYS A 45 1.22 4.83 15.53
C LYS A 45 1.48 3.36 15.83
N HIS A 46 1.99 3.06 17.02
CA HIS A 46 2.07 1.69 17.50
C HIS A 46 0.67 1.12 17.63
N PHE A 47 0.47 -0.11 17.18
CA PHE A 47 -0.79 -0.81 17.33
C PHE A 47 -0.55 -2.32 17.41
N ARG A 48 -1.52 -3.02 17.98
CA ARG A 48 -1.57 -4.47 18.01
C ARG A 48 -2.91 -4.93 17.43
N TRP A 49 -2.85 -5.86 16.47
CA TRP A 49 -4.00 -6.53 15.84
C TRP A 49 -5.12 -5.55 15.46
N LYS A 50 -4.86 -4.70 14.45
CA LYS A 50 -5.82 -3.70 14.00
C LYS A 50 -6.24 -3.89 12.55
N PRO A 51 -7.51 -3.55 12.21
CA PRO A 51 -7.90 -3.34 10.84
C PRO A 51 -7.43 -1.97 10.37
N LEU A 52 -6.99 -1.88 9.11
CA LEU A 52 -6.51 -0.66 8.49
C LEU A 52 -7.12 -0.48 7.10
N HIS A 53 -7.48 0.75 6.79
CA HIS A 53 -7.71 1.20 5.41
C HIS A 53 -6.39 1.67 4.81
N VAL A 54 -6.00 1.06 3.70
CA VAL A 54 -4.73 1.32 3.01
C VAL A 54 -4.99 1.78 1.59
N THR A 55 -4.31 2.86 1.20
CA THR A 55 -4.35 3.38 -0.17
C THR A 55 -2.97 3.35 -0.81
N ILE A 56 -2.88 2.77 -2.01
CA ILE A 56 -1.65 2.70 -2.81
C ILE A 56 -1.88 3.42 -4.14
N ARG A 57 -1.06 4.43 -4.45
CA ARG A 57 -1.15 5.19 -5.71
C ARG A 57 -0.06 4.77 -6.70
N MET A 58 -0.43 4.56 -7.95
CA MET A 58 0.47 4.22 -9.04
C MET A 58 1.04 5.49 -9.68
N ARG A 59 2.20 5.36 -10.35
CA ARG A 59 2.77 6.43 -11.16
C ARG A 59 1.90 6.67 -12.40
N ARG A 60 2.01 7.88 -12.97
CA ARG A 60 1.17 8.33 -14.10
C ARG A 60 1.39 7.49 -15.37
N GLU A 61 2.59 6.93 -15.51
CA GLU A 61 3.01 6.12 -16.64
C GLU A 61 2.47 4.67 -16.57
N VAL A 62 1.84 4.29 -15.45
CA VAL A 62 1.22 2.97 -15.29
C VAL A 62 -0.14 3.01 -15.98
N TRP A 63 -0.43 1.97 -16.78
CA TRP A 63 -1.75 1.81 -17.38
C TRP A 63 -2.84 1.83 -16.31
N SER A 64 -4.06 2.16 -16.74
CA SER A 64 -5.21 2.01 -15.87
C SER A 64 -5.25 0.61 -15.25
N LEU A 65 -5.38 0.58 -13.93
CA LEU A 65 -5.52 -0.67 -13.19
C LEU A 65 -6.86 -1.36 -13.49
N ARG A 66 -7.82 -0.60 -14.03
CA ARG A 66 -9.15 -1.09 -14.39
C ARG A 66 -9.21 -1.78 -15.76
N THR A 67 -8.11 -1.83 -16.50
CA THR A 67 -8.05 -2.66 -17.72
C THR A 67 -8.07 -4.15 -17.36
N ARG A 68 -8.66 -4.99 -18.25
CA ARG A 68 -8.68 -6.45 -18.07
C ARG A 68 -7.27 -7.04 -17.83
N ARG A 69 -6.26 -6.52 -18.56
CA ARG A 69 -4.87 -6.96 -18.45
C ARG A 69 -4.25 -6.59 -17.11
N SER A 70 -4.41 -5.34 -16.66
CA SER A 70 -3.91 -4.89 -15.36
C SER A 70 -4.60 -5.61 -14.21
N PHE A 71 -5.93 -5.76 -14.27
CA PHE A 71 -6.66 -6.45 -13.21
C PHE A 71 -6.26 -7.93 -13.11
N ARG A 72 -6.07 -8.62 -14.23
CA ARG A 72 -5.51 -10.00 -14.25
C ARG A 72 -4.13 -10.06 -13.58
N ALA A 73 -3.29 -9.04 -13.78
CA ALA A 73 -2.00 -8.95 -13.10
C ALA A 73 -2.13 -8.74 -11.59
N LEU A 74 -3.08 -7.90 -11.17
CA LEU A 74 -3.40 -7.66 -9.76
C LEU A 74 -3.93 -8.92 -9.08
N LYS A 75 -4.86 -9.67 -9.70
CA LYS A 75 -5.37 -10.94 -9.17
C LYS A 75 -4.22 -11.89 -8.81
N ARG A 76 -3.24 -12.07 -9.71
CA ARG A 76 -2.05 -12.89 -9.44
C ARG A 76 -1.20 -12.38 -8.28
N ALA A 77 -1.09 -11.06 -8.12
CA ALA A 77 -0.34 -10.47 -7.01
C ALA A 77 -1.08 -10.63 -5.67
N PHE A 78 -2.40 -10.46 -5.67
CA PHE A 78 -3.27 -10.64 -4.51
C PHE A 78 -3.29 -12.10 -4.06
N ALA A 79 -3.52 -13.05 -4.96
CA ALA A 79 -3.47 -14.49 -4.62
C ALA A 79 -2.17 -14.91 -3.92
N LYS A 80 -1.03 -14.34 -4.32
CA LYS A 80 0.27 -14.66 -3.73
C LYS A 80 0.61 -13.84 -2.48
N GLY A 81 -0.18 -12.83 -2.15
CA GLY A 81 0.13 -11.82 -1.13
C GLY A 81 -1.00 -11.48 -0.17
N CYS A 82 -2.17 -12.10 -0.31
CA CYS A 82 -3.34 -11.85 0.52
C CYS A 82 -3.13 -12.31 1.97
N GLU A 83 -2.22 -13.24 2.23
CA GLU A 83 -1.83 -13.64 3.57
C GLU A 83 -0.31 -13.79 3.70
N ARG A 84 0.32 -13.00 4.58
CA ARG A 84 1.76 -13.05 4.89
C ARG A 84 2.04 -12.49 6.29
N PHE A 85 2.89 -13.14 7.08
CA PHE A 85 3.36 -12.57 8.36
C PHE A 85 2.24 -12.22 9.36
N GLY A 86 1.10 -12.91 9.30
CA GLY A 86 -0.12 -12.58 10.06
C GLY A 86 -0.94 -11.41 9.48
N PHE A 87 -0.44 -10.69 8.47
CA PHE A 87 -1.24 -9.75 7.69
C PHE A 87 -2.21 -10.49 6.79
N ARG A 88 -3.41 -9.93 6.65
CA ARG A 88 -4.48 -10.43 5.77
C ARG A 88 -5.08 -9.28 4.96
N LEU A 89 -5.17 -9.45 3.65
CA LEU A 89 -5.93 -8.60 2.74
C LEU A 89 -7.38 -9.08 2.76
N VAL A 90 -8.28 -8.28 3.34
CA VAL A 90 -9.67 -8.68 3.58
C VAL A 90 -10.60 -8.15 2.48
N HIS A 91 -10.46 -6.87 2.13
CA HIS A 91 -11.19 -6.27 1.01
C HIS A 91 -10.28 -5.45 0.11
N PHE A 92 -10.64 -5.34 -1.16
CA PHE A 92 -9.98 -4.44 -2.10
C PHE A 92 -10.97 -3.81 -3.08
N SER A 93 -10.60 -2.64 -3.60
CA SER A 93 -11.26 -1.97 -4.72
C SER A 93 -10.18 -1.36 -5.61
N VAL A 94 -10.25 -1.68 -6.90
CA VAL A 94 -9.28 -1.21 -7.89
C VAL A 94 -9.81 0.03 -8.59
N GLN A 95 -9.17 1.16 -8.37
CA GLN A 95 -9.49 2.42 -9.06
C GLN A 95 -8.58 2.62 -10.27
N TRP A 96 -8.81 3.67 -11.07
CA TRP A 96 -8.04 3.89 -12.30
C TRP A 96 -6.51 3.87 -12.08
N ASN A 97 -6.02 4.61 -11.07
CA ASN A 97 -4.59 4.76 -10.78
C ASN A 97 -4.22 4.44 -9.31
N HIS A 98 -5.14 3.90 -8.53
CA HIS A 98 -4.88 3.58 -7.12
C HIS A 98 -5.67 2.35 -6.65
N LEU A 99 -5.21 1.78 -5.55
CA LEU A 99 -5.85 0.66 -4.87
C LEU A 99 -6.32 1.11 -3.50
N HIS A 100 -7.56 0.79 -3.15
CA HIS A 100 -8.03 0.83 -1.77
C HIS A 100 -8.09 -0.59 -1.22
N LEU A 101 -7.55 -0.80 -0.04
CA LEU A 101 -7.48 -2.09 0.63
C LEU A 101 -8.01 -1.94 2.06
N VAL A 102 -8.77 -2.92 2.53
CA VAL A 102 -8.98 -3.15 3.97
C VAL A 102 -8.15 -4.37 4.33
N VAL A 103 -7.29 -4.19 5.32
CA VAL A 103 -6.33 -5.21 5.76
C VAL A 103 -6.41 -5.33 7.27
N GLU A 104 -6.02 -6.48 7.81
CA GLU A 104 -5.68 -6.61 9.22
C GLU A 104 -4.21 -6.99 9.35
N ALA A 105 -3.55 -6.48 10.39
CA ALA A 105 -2.15 -6.76 10.64
C ALA A 105 -1.85 -6.88 12.14
N PRO A 106 -0.86 -7.71 12.54
CA PRO A 106 -0.46 -7.84 13.94
C PRO A 106 0.11 -6.55 14.51
N ASP A 107 0.93 -5.83 13.74
CA ASP A 107 1.60 -4.59 14.16
C ASP A 107 2.13 -3.80 12.94
N GLN A 108 2.75 -2.65 13.20
CA GLN A 108 3.31 -1.78 12.17
C GLN A 108 4.48 -2.40 11.37
N VAL A 109 5.25 -3.32 11.96
CA VAL A 109 6.41 -4.00 11.34
C VAL A 109 5.92 -5.05 10.36
N GLN A 110 4.99 -5.89 10.79
CA GLN A 110 4.40 -6.94 9.95
C GLN A 110 3.58 -6.32 8.82
N LEU A 111 2.85 -5.24 9.08
CA LEU A 111 2.21 -4.42 8.04
C LEU A 111 3.24 -3.87 7.04
N ALA A 112 4.39 -3.35 7.51
CA ALA A 112 5.43 -2.83 6.61
C ALA A 112 5.97 -3.92 5.69
N ARG A 113 6.31 -5.09 6.25
CA ARG A 113 6.88 -6.24 5.53
C ARG A 113 5.89 -6.80 4.51
N ALA A 114 4.64 -7.03 4.92
CA ALA A 114 3.59 -7.54 4.04
C ALA A 114 3.29 -6.56 2.89
N MET A 115 3.10 -5.28 3.19
CA MET A 115 2.83 -4.26 2.16
C MET A 115 4.01 -4.05 1.20
N LYS A 116 5.26 -4.16 1.68
CA LYS A 116 6.45 -4.16 0.81
C LYS A 116 6.40 -5.35 -0.14
N GLY A 117 6.17 -6.56 0.38
CA GLY A 117 6.08 -7.77 -0.42
C GLY A 117 4.93 -7.74 -1.44
N LEU A 118 3.76 -7.24 -1.04
CA LEU A 118 2.61 -7.05 -1.92
C LEU A 118 2.91 -6.03 -3.02
N GLY A 119 3.49 -4.89 -2.64
CA GLY A 119 3.88 -3.85 -3.59
C GLY A 119 4.89 -4.32 -4.63
N VAL A 120 5.88 -5.14 -4.23
CA VAL A 120 6.84 -5.77 -5.16
C VAL A 120 6.13 -6.70 -6.13
N ARG A 121 5.20 -7.55 -5.67
CA ARG A 121 4.43 -8.46 -6.53
C ARG A 121 3.60 -7.69 -7.55
N ILE A 122 2.89 -6.65 -7.11
CA ILE A 122 2.10 -5.75 -7.97
C ILE A 122 3.00 -5.11 -9.03
N ALA A 123 4.13 -4.51 -8.61
CA ALA A 123 5.04 -3.84 -9.52
C ALA A 123 5.61 -4.79 -10.57
N ARG A 124 6.07 -5.99 -10.17
CA ARG A 124 6.56 -7.02 -11.10
C ARG A 124 5.47 -7.49 -12.07
N ALA A 125 4.26 -7.73 -11.58
CA ALA A 125 3.15 -8.21 -12.41
C ALA A 125 2.70 -7.16 -13.44
N LEU A 126 2.58 -5.89 -13.03
CA LEU A 126 2.21 -4.79 -13.93
C LEU A 126 3.32 -4.51 -14.94
N ASN A 127 4.58 -4.41 -14.50
CA ASN A 127 5.72 -4.21 -15.41
C ASN A 127 5.82 -5.32 -16.46
N LYS A 128 5.66 -6.59 -16.07
CA LYS A 128 5.62 -7.72 -17.02
C LYS A 128 4.47 -7.57 -18.03
N THR A 129 3.28 -7.23 -17.55
CA THR A 129 2.09 -7.08 -18.40
C THR A 129 2.22 -5.93 -19.40
N MET A 130 2.87 -4.85 -18.98
CA MET A 130 3.12 -3.64 -19.76
C MET A 130 4.43 -3.68 -20.57
N ARG A 131 5.20 -4.78 -20.51
CA ARG A 131 6.52 -4.94 -21.15
C ARG A 131 7.50 -3.80 -20.84
N ARG A 132 7.50 -3.31 -19.60
CA ARG A 132 8.36 -2.19 -19.14
C ARG A 132 9.15 -2.54 -17.88
N ARG A 133 10.08 -1.66 -17.51
CA ARG A 133 10.87 -1.74 -16.27
C ARG A 133 10.78 -0.45 -15.47
N GLY A 134 11.01 -0.54 -14.17
CA GLY A 134 11.11 0.60 -13.25
C GLY A 134 9.94 0.72 -12.27
N GLN A 135 9.86 1.86 -11.60
CA GLN A 135 8.91 2.08 -10.50
C GLN A 135 7.45 2.13 -10.99
N VAL A 136 6.56 1.45 -10.28
CA VAL A 136 5.11 1.39 -10.56
C VAL A 136 4.31 2.13 -9.49
N ILE A 137 4.67 1.97 -8.22
CA ILE A 137 4.02 2.66 -7.10
C ILE A 137 4.67 4.03 -6.94
N ALA A 138 3.90 5.11 -6.96
CA ALA A 138 4.42 6.47 -6.95
C ALA A 138 5.11 6.82 -5.63
N HIS A 139 4.46 6.53 -4.51
CA HIS A 139 4.90 6.92 -3.19
C HIS A 139 4.68 5.79 -2.18
N ARG A 140 4.94 6.05 -0.90
CA ARG A 140 4.56 5.13 0.18
C ARG A 140 3.04 5.01 0.23
N TYR A 141 2.55 3.86 0.67
CA TYR A 141 1.13 3.70 0.96
C TYR A 141 0.70 4.60 2.12
N TYR A 142 -0.55 5.02 2.10
CA TYR A 142 -1.22 5.63 3.24
C TYR A 142 -1.99 4.55 4.01
N ALA A 143 -1.95 4.57 5.34
CA ALA A 143 -2.68 3.63 6.18
C ALA A 143 -3.37 4.37 7.34
N ARG A 144 -4.66 4.12 7.53
CA ARG A 144 -5.47 4.61 8.66
C ARG A 144 -5.99 3.40 9.44
N ILE A 145 -5.78 3.40 10.76
CA ILE A 145 -6.38 2.41 11.65
C ILE A 145 -7.88 2.67 11.74
N LEU A 146 -8.68 1.62 11.58
CA LEU A 146 -10.12 1.63 11.79
C LEU A 146 -10.38 1.16 13.23
N LYS A 147 -11.03 2.00 14.03
CA LYS A 147 -11.17 1.80 15.48
C LYS A 147 -12.52 1.24 15.87
N THR A 148 -13.57 1.62 15.16
CA THR A 148 -14.96 1.34 15.55
C THR A 148 -15.70 0.60 14.44
N PRO A 149 -16.80 -0.12 14.79
CA PRO A 149 -17.63 -0.79 13.79
C PRO A 149 -18.15 0.15 12.70
N PRO A 150 -18.67 1.36 13.01
CA PRO A 150 -19.08 2.31 11.98
C PRO A 150 -17.91 2.71 11.06
N GLU A 151 -16.72 2.98 11.60
CA GLU A 151 -15.56 3.32 10.76
C GLU A 151 -15.21 2.18 9.78
N VAL A 152 -15.31 0.93 10.21
CA VAL A 152 -15.10 -0.23 9.35
C VAL A 152 -16.18 -0.34 8.28
N GLN A 153 -17.45 -0.23 8.66
CA GLN A 153 -18.58 -0.28 7.74
C GLN A 153 -18.48 0.84 6.69
N PHE A 154 -18.27 2.08 7.11
CA PHE A 154 -18.06 3.21 6.21
C PHE A 154 -16.86 2.98 5.29
N ALA A 155 -15.73 2.46 5.79
CA ALA A 155 -14.57 2.18 4.95
C ALA A 155 -14.85 1.09 3.91
N ILE A 156 -15.57 0.01 4.26
CA ILE A 156 -15.94 -1.07 3.34
C ILE A 156 -16.98 -0.59 2.32
N LEU A 157 -18.05 0.06 2.77
CA LEU A 157 -19.09 0.60 1.90
C LEU A 157 -18.55 1.63 0.92
N TYR A 158 -17.74 2.58 1.41
CA TYR A 158 -17.07 3.54 0.56
C TYR A 158 -16.18 2.84 -0.47
N LEU A 159 -15.38 1.85 -0.04
CA LEU A 159 -14.47 1.12 -0.93
C LEU A 159 -15.21 0.34 -2.03
N LEU A 160 -16.35 -0.28 -1.70
CA LEU A 160 -17.14 -1.09 -2.64
C LEU A 160 -18.02 -0.24 -3.56
N HIS A 161 -18.58 0.87 -3.05
CA HIS A 161 -19.51 1.73 -3.79
C HIS A 161 -18.87 3.01 -4.35
N ASN A 162 -17.56 3.22 -4.20
CA ASN A 162 -16.91 4.44 -4.71
C ASN A 162 -17.17 4.67 -6.22
N ARG A 163 -17.34 3.59 -7.00
CA ARG A 163 -17.60 3.68 -8.44
C ARG A 163 -18.98 4.26 -8.75
N THR A 164 -20.01 3.94 -7.97
CA THR A 164 -21.35 4.52 -8.17
C THR A 164 -21.35 6.01 -7.88
N HIS A 165 -20.68 6.43 -6.80
CA HIS A 165 -20.49 7.86 -6.51
C HIS A 165 -19.71 8.60 -7.61
N HIS A 166 -18.64 8.02 -8.14
CA HIS A 166 -17.89 8.63 -9.24
C HIS A 166 -18.68 8.66 -10.55
N ALA A 167 -19.40 7.59 -10.89
CA ALA A 167 -20.24 7.53 -12.08
C ALA A 167 -21.34 8.60 -12.02
N ALA A 168 -22.03 8.75 -10.89
CA ALA A 168 -23.06 9.76 -10.69
C ALA A 168 -22.49 11.19 -10.86
N ARG A 169 -21.28 11.47 -10.36
CA ARG A 169 -20.60 12.76 -10.54
C ARG A 169 -20.18 13.04 -11.98
N GLU A 170 -20.00 11.99 -12.78
CA GLU A 170 -19.69 12.05 -14.21
C GLU A 170 -20.97 12.02 -15.07
N GLY A 171 -22.16 12.06 -14.47
CA GLY A 171 -23.46 12.04 -15.17
C GLY A 171 -23.96 10.66 -15.58
N TRP A 172 -23.32 9.59 -15.11
CA TRP A 172 -23.67 8.21 -15.43
C TRP A 172 -24.47 7.56 -14.29
N PHE A 173 -25.62 6.98 -14.63
CA PHE A 173 -26.40 6.18 -13.70
C PHE A 173 -26.01 4.70 -13.84
N LEU A 174 -25.53 4.13 -12.74
CA LEU A 174 -25.32 2.69 -12.63
C LEU A 174 -26.56 2.04 -11.97
N PRO A 175 -26.89 0.78 -12.30
CA PRO A 175 -28.01 0.08 -11.68
C PRO A 175 -27.98 0.13 -10.16
N ALA A 176 -29.15 0.12 -9.52
CA ALA A 176 -29.29 0.16 -8.05
C ALA A 176 -28.47 -0.92 -7.33
N HIS A 177 -28.29 -2.08 -7.97
CA HIS A 177 -27.49 -3.20 -7.46
C HIS A 177 -26.17 -3.39 -8.21
N TYR A 178 -25.59 -2.32 -8.77
CA TYR A 178 -24.32 -2.40 -9.47
C TYR A 178 -23.20 -2.86 -8.54
N LEU A 179 -22.70 -4.07 -8.79
CA LEU A 179 -21.53 -4.62 -8.16
C LEU A 179 -20.30 -4.35 -9.05
N ASP A 180 -19.37 -3.52 -8.58
CA ASP A 180 -18.14 -3.23 -9.33
C ASP A 180 -17.31 -4.53 -9.48
N PRO A 181 -17.08 -5.03 -10.72
CA PRO A 181 -16.38 -6.29 -10.98
C PRO A 181 -14.92 -6.31 -10.50
N LEU A 182 -14.37 -5.13 -10.15
CA LEU A 182 -12.99 -4.93 -9.75
C LEU A 182 -12.84 -4.74 -8.23
N THR A 183 -13.79 -5.29 -7.47
CA THR A 183 -13.79 -5.33 -6.01
C THR A 183 -13.63 -6.75 -5.50
N SER A 184 -13.25 -6.88 -4.23
CA SER A 184 -13.18 -8.19 -3.56
C SER A 184 -14.52 -8.91 -3.54
N GLU A 185 -15.62 -8.17 -3.48
CA GLU A 185 -16.97 -8.75 -3.43
C GLU A 185 -17.33 -9.44 -4.74
N ALA A 186 -17.09 -8.79 -5.89
CA ALA A 186 -17.31 -9.38 -7.21
C ALA A 186 -16.40 -10.58 -7.51
N THR A 187 -15.30 -10.73 -6.77
CA THR A 187 -14.34 -11.82 -6.94
C THR A 187 -14.40 -12.87 -5.83
N ARG A 188 -15.46 -12.84 -5.01
CA ARG A 188 -15.68 -13.84 -3.98
C ARG A 188 -15.76 -15.24 -4.62
N GLY A 189 -15.09 -16.22 -4.02
CA GLY A 189 -15.00 -17.58 -4.56
C GLY A 189 -13.97 -17.78 -5.67
N HIS A 190 -13.19 -16.75 -6.04
CA HIS A 190 -12.07 -16.94 -6.96
C HIS A 190 -11.03 -17.93 -6.39
N ASP A 191 -10.56 -18.86 -7.22
CA ASP A 191 -9.49 -19.81 -6.89
C ASP A 191 -8.23 -19.54 -7.74
N PRO A 192 -7.04 -19.34 -7.14
CA PRO A 192 -6.76 -19.19 -5.71
C PRO A 192 -7.39 -17.92 -5.11
N PRO A 193 -7.66 -17.89 -3.79
CA PRO A 193 -8.33 -16.78 -3.13
C PRO A 193 -7.53 -15.47 -3.24
N LEU A 194 -8.21 -14.39 -3.61
CA LEU A 194 -7.61 -13.06 -3.76
C LEU A 194 -7.57 -12.28 -2.45
N THR A 195 -8.39 -12.67 -1.49
CA THR A 195 -8.47 -12.12 -0.14
C THR A 195 -8.34 -13.26 0.87
N ALA A 196 -8.00 -12.94 2.11
CA ALA A 196 -8.00 -13.88 3.22
C ALA A 196 -9.19 -13.56 4.14
N PRO A 197 -9.83 -14.58 4.74
CA PRO A 197 -10.91 -14.35 5.68
C PRO A 197 -10.41 -13.55 6.89
N PRO A 198 -11.20 -12.62 7.43
CA PRO A 198 -10.78 -11.81 8.57
C PRO A 198 -10.71 -12.64 9.86
N ARG A 199 -9.70 -12.35 10.69
CA ARG A 199 -9.57 -12.88 12.05
C ARG A 199 -10.17 -11.93 13.08
N LEU A 200 -10.07 -10.62 12.85
CA LEU A 200 -10.63 -9.62 13.74
C LEU A 200 -12.16 -9.62 13.63
N TRP A 201 -12.84 -9.79 14.77
CA TRP A 201 -14.30 -9.75 14.85
C TRP A 201 -14.88 -8.48 14.22
N LEU A 202 -14.15 -7.36 14.32
CA LEU A 202 -14.55 -6.07 13.76
C LEU A 202 -14.73 -6.10 12.22
N LEU A 203 -13.97 -6.96 11.53
CA LEU A 203 -14.08 -7.18 10.08
C LEU A 203 -15.01 -8.34 9.71
N ARG A 204 -15.51 -9.10 10.70
CA ARG A 204 -16.48 -10.19 10.50
C ARG A 204 -17.93 -9.72 10.59
N LEU A 205 -18.15 -8.50 11.08
CA LEU A 205 -19.49 -7.92 11.16
C LEU A 205 -20.14 -7.90 9.77
N ASP A 206 -21.42 -8.29 9.74
CA ASP A 206 -22.21 -8.22 8.52
C ASP A 206 -22.54 -6.76 8.21
N TRP A 207 -21.64 -6.12 7.48
CA TRP A 207 -21.79 -4.75 6.99
C TRP A 207 -22.96 -4.58 6.03
N ARG A 208 -23.60 -5.67 5.57
CA ARG A 208 -24.76 -5.63 4.67
C ARG A 208 -26.08 -5.39 5.38
N ARG A 209 -26.14 -5.60 6.70
CA ARG A 209 -27.40 -5.50 7.49
C ARG A 209 -27.70 -4.10 8.03
N THR A 210 -26.78 -3.14 7.94
CA THR A 210 -26.95 -1.81 8.54
C THR A 210 -27.43 -0.73 7.56
N GLY A 211 -28.34 -1.10 6.66
CA GLY A 211 -29.13 -0.16 5.85
C GLY A 211 -30.47 0.22 6.49
N ASP A 212 -30.98 -0.60 7.41
CA ASP A 212 -32.30 -0.42 8.07
C ASP A 212 -32.18 -0.05 9.56
N GLY A 213 -31.33 0.93 9.88
CA GLY A 213 -31.25 1.50 11.23
C GLY A 213 -32.28 2.63 11.40
N GLY A 214 -33.48 2.27 11.85
CA GLY A 214 -34.64 3.13 11.99
C GLY A 214 -34.46 4.36 12.88
N ARG A 215 -35.29 5.37 12.57
CA ARG A 215 -35.74 6.36 13.54
C ARG A 215 -36.53 5.60 14.61
N GLY A 216 -36.00 5.59 15.82
CA GLY A 216 -36.75 5.43 17.07
C GLY A 216 -36.50 6.69 17.87
#